data_AF-A0A2N5TPY6-F1
#
_entry.id   AF-A0A2N5TPY6-F1
#
_cell.length_a   1.000
_cell.length_b   1.000
_cell.length_c   1.000
_cell.angle_alpha   90.00
_cell.angle_beta   90.00
_cell.angle_gamma   90.00
#
_symmetry.space_group_name_H-M   'P 1'
#
loop_
_entity.id
_entity.type
_entity.pdbx_description
1 polymer ?
#
loop_
_entity_poly.entity_id
_entity_poly.type
_entity_poly.pdbx_seq_one_letter_code
_entity_poly.pdbx_strand_id
1 'polypeptide(L)'
;MSFLPVLKTCHNHPTISESSPQTLHAETLVPFYLHLPKKLSGLFLSTLSPPLSVKHVIHQETPSSPPKFNQQPSTIQFNHTYQPIGFLRPPIVEALVQDNQHMKQIQKQTCWKLFYLENEEGSLPVKVSFEDWINQSEDWLEARSKQLQRLIRGWKENGLFLDQLAGWRNEEYSVYGPKDQTQCSKLAFRIERSAVGLFGVLSFGVHLTAYIKKEGNFFFWVPRRSATKATWPSKLDNTVAGGISSGETAFETISTGMGTA
;
A
#
# COMPACT_ATOMS: atom_id res chain seq x y z
N MET A 1 3.24 34.80 -22.75
CA MET A 1 2.86 34.87 -21.31
C MET A 1 3.39 33.61 -20.65
N SER A 2 4.32 33.72 -19.70
CA SER A 2 5.00 32.55 -19.12
C SER A 2 4.05 31.78 -18.20
N PHE A 3 4.06 30.44 -18.31
CA PHE A 3 3.20 29.50 -17.56
C PHE A 3 3.57 29.38 -16.07
N LEU A 4 4.61 30.08 -15.61
CA LEU A 4 5.16 29.98 -14.25
C LEU A 4 4.23 30.49 -13.12
N PRO A 5 3.38 31.52 -13.30
CA PRO A 5 2.47 31.97 -12.25
C PRO A 5 1.35 30.97 -11.95
N VAL A 6 0.93 30.15 -12.94
CA VAL A 6 -0.15 29.16 -12.78
C VAL A 6 0.32 27.94 -11.99
N LEU A 7 1.60 27.56 -12.10
CA LEU A 7 2.16 26.44 -11.36
C LEU A 7 2.35 26.74 -9.86
N LYS A 8 2.61 28.00 -9.49
CA LYS A 8 2.76 28.40 -8.06
C LYS A 8 1.44 28.32 -7.28
N THR A 9 0.28 28.41 -7.93
CA THR A 9 -1.04 28.36 -7.27
C THR A 9 -1.62 26.94 -7.13
N CYS A 10 -0.95 25.93 -7.71
CA CYS A 10 -1.41 24.54 -7.76
C CYS A 10 -0.80 23.64 -6.67
N HIS A 11 0.01 24.18 -5.76
CA HIS A 11 0.64 23.42 -4.65
C HIS A 11 0.01 23.66 -3.27
N ASN A 12 -1.26 24.06 -3.21
CA ASN A 12 -2.01 24.07 -1.94
C ASN A 12 -2.49 22.65 -1.60
N HIS A 13 -1.55 21.77 -1.25
CA HIS A 13 -1.86 20.59 -0.44
C HIS A 13 -1.86 21.04 1.03
N PRO A 14 -2.92 20.81 1.81
CA PRO A 14 -2.87 21.04 3.24
C PRO A 14 -2.11 19.86 3.89
N THR A 15 -0.78 19.92 3.92
CA THR A 15 0.00 19.05 4.84
C THR A 15 1.08 19.77 5.62
N ILE A 16 1.15 21.10 5.59
CA ILE A 16 2.10 21.80 6.46
C ILE A 16 1.40 23.04 7.01
N SER A 17 0.69 22.88 8.13
CA SER A 17 0.49 23.99 9.05
C SER A 17 1.85 24.29 9.69
N GLU A 18 2.37 25.49 9.51
CA GLU A 18 3.65 25.96 10.10
C GLU A 18 3.68 25.97 11.64
N SER A 19 2.62 25.50 12.31
CA SER A 19 2.47 25.53 13.77
C SER A 19 2.54 24.17 14.48
N SER A 20 2.93 23.09 13.80
CA SER A 20 3.17 21.81 14.48
C SER A 20 4.66 21.66 14.83
N PRO A 21 5.03 21.37 16.09
CA PRO A 21 6.43 21.19 16.45
C PRO A 21 7.04 20.06 15.62
N GLN A 22 8.03 20.42 14.80
CA GLN A 22 8.80 19.50 13.98
C GLN A 22 9.62 18.56 14.88
N THR A 23 9.05 17.44 15.28
CA THR A 23 9.84 16.22 15.47
C THR A 23 10.03 15.58 14.09
N LEU A 24 10.98 16.11 13.32
CA LEU A 24 11.56 15.44 12.16
C LEU A 24 12.39 14.24 12.65
N HIS A 25 11.73 13.25 13.25
CA HIS A 25 12.22 11.89 13.06
C HIS A 25 12.06 11.63 11.58
N ALA A 26 13.16 11.36 10.87
CA ALA A 26 13.10 10.99 9.46
C ALA A 26 12.05 9.87 9.33
N GLU A 27 10.90 10.17 8.73
CA GLU A 27 9.79 9.23 8.56
C GLU A 27 10.25 8.16 7.58
N THR A 28 10.98 7.17 8.08
CA THR A 28 11.50 6.09 7.29
C THR A 28 10.30 5.24 6.90
N LEU A 29 9.95 5.32 5.61
CA LEU A 29 8.86 4.53 5.07
C LEU A 29 9.21 3.05 5.14
N VAL A 30 8.24 2.25 5.57
CA VAL A 30 8.40 0.82 5.73
C VAL A 30 7.90 0.11 4.47
N PRO A 31 8.76 -0.64 3.75
CA PRO A 31 8.36 -1.33 2.54
C PRO A 31 7.32 -2.43 2.83
N PHE A 32 6.25 -2.41 2.03
CA PHE A 32 5.17 -3.39 2.06
C PHE A 32 5.30 -4.37 0.89
N TYR A 33 5.33 -5.65 1.20
CA TYR A 33 5.50 -6.75 0.25
C TYR A 33 4.24 -7.63 0.21
N LEU A 34 4.02 -8.35 -0.89
CA LEU A 34 2.98 -9.38 -0.92
C LEU A 34 3.33 -10.56 -0.01
N HIS A 35 4.56 -11.05 -0.12
CA HIS A 35 5.06 -12.17 0.67
C HIS A 35 6.53 -11.94 1.04
N LEU A 36 6.93 -12.42 2.22
CA LEU A 36 8.32 -12.46 2.68
C LEU A 36 8.63 -13.86 3.23
N PRO A 37 9.87 -14.36 3.05
CA PRO A 37 10.27 -15.67 3.56
C PRO A 37 10.26 -15.67 5.10
N LYS A 38 10.19 -16.85 5.71
CA LYS A 38 10.17 -16.97 7.19
C LYS A 38 11.43 -16.47 7.90
N LYS A 39 12.54 -16.37 7.17
CA LYS A 39 13.82 -15.88 7.69
C LYS A 39 14.43 -14.88 6.70
N LEU A 40 14.89 -13.75 7.23
CA LEU A 40 15.65 -12.74 6.52
C LEU A 40 16.90 -12.45 7.34
N SER A 41 18.08 -12.42 6.71
CA SER A 41 19.33 -12.19 7.44
C SER A 41 19.31 -10.85 8.16
N GLY A 42 19.69 -10.83 9.45
CA GLY A 42 19.74 -9.63 10.29
C GLY A 42 18.37 -9.09 10.72
N LEU A 43 17.29 -9.82 10.44
CA LEU A 43 15.94 -9.48 10.86
C LEU A 43 15.32 -10.67 11.58
N PHE A 44 14.65 -10.40 12.71
CA PHE A 44 13.82 -11.41 13.33
C PHE A 44 12.35 -11.22 12.95
N LEU A 45 11.67 -12.36 12.84
CA LEU A 45 10.25 -12.41 12.54
C LEU A 45 9.47 -12.46 13.85
N SER A 46 8.52 -11.54 14.05
CA SER A 46 7.60 -11.62 15.19
C SER A 46 6.40 -12.53 14.88
N THR A 47 6.61 -13.83 14.72
CA THR A 47 5.50 -14.78 14.87
C THR A 47 5.35 -15.03 16.37
N LEU A 48 4.55 -14.21 17.07
CA LEU A 48 4.19 -14.60 18.43
C LEU A 48 3.48 -15.95 18.31
N SER A 49 3.97 -16.93 19.06
CA SER A 49 3.55 -18.31 18.97
C SER A 49 2.02 -18.42 19.03
N PRO A 50 1.40 -19.37 18.31
CA PRO A 50 -0.01 -19.68 18.52
C PRO A 50 -0.25 -19.98 20.02
N PRO A 51 -1.46 -19.73 20.57
CA PRO A 51 -1.76 -20.10 21.95
C PRO A 51 -1.43 -21.58 22.16
N LEU A 52 -0.69 -21.86 23.23
CA LEU A 52 -0.25 -23.21 23.58
C LEU A 52 -1.47 -24.14 23.70
N SER A 53 -1.55 -25.16 22.85
CA SER A 53 -2.36 -26.34 23.16
C SER A 53 -1.73 -27.07 24.35
N VAL A 54 -2.57 -27.39 25.34
CA VAL A 54 -2.17 -28.01 26.61
C VAL A 54 -1.49 -29.37 26.38
N LYS A 55 -0.22 -29.43 26.81
CA LYS A 55 0.72 -30.55 27.11
C LYS A 55 0.45 -31.95 26.54
N HIS A 56 1.49 -32.50 25.92
CA HIS A 56 2.11 -33.76 26.37
C HIS A 56 3.64 -33.59 26.48
N VAL A 57 4.19 -34.05 27.59
CA VAL A 57 5.62 -34.06 27.95
C VAL A 57 6.29 -35.27 27.30
N ILE A 58 7.40 -35.09 26.57
CA ILE A 58 8.45 -36.11 26.38
C ILE A 58 9.84 -35.43 26.32
N HIS A 59 10.82 -36.14 26.89
CA HIS A 59 12.17 -35.76 27.33
C HIS A 59 13.14 -35.14 26.30
N GLN A 60 14.12 -34.44 26.87
CA GLN A 60 15.32 -33.82 26.26
C GLN A 60 16.32 -34.84 25.69
N GLU A 61 17.17 -34.40 24.74
CA GLU A 61 18.62 -34.67 24.74
C GLU A 61 19.39 -33.70 23.81
N THR A 62 20.59 -33.30 24.22
CA THR A 62 21.70 -32.64 23.49
C THR A 62 23.00 -33.34 23.96
N PRO A 63 24.19 -33.30 23.28
CA PRO A 63 24.76 -32.13 22.58
C PRO A 63 25.76 -32.34 21.39
N SER A 64 26.23 -31.19 20.84
CA SER A 64 27.60 -30.82 20.41
C SER A 64 28.11 -30.99 18.94
N SER A 65 28.49 -29.86 18.30
CA SER A 65 29.85 -29.47 17.80
C SER A 65 29.83 -28.30 16.75
N PRO A 66 30.94 -27.53 16.55
CA PRO A 66 30.96 -26.11 16.11
C PRO A 66 31.13 -25.86 14.58
N PRO A 67 30.99 -24.60 14.07
CA PRO A 67 30.82 -24.35 12.63
C PRO A 67 32.15 -24.23 11.87
N LYS A 68 32.17 -24.68 10.62
CA LYS A 68 33.24 -24.39 9.65
C LYS A 68 32.79 -23.28 8.70
N PHE A 69 33.46 -22.13 8.77
CA PHE A 69 33.37 -21.04 7.79
C PHE A 69 34.22 -21.40 6.57
N ASN A 70 33.64 -21.31 5.37
CA ASN A 70 34.42 -21.15 4.16
C ASN A 70 33.72 -20.12 3.27
N GLN A 71 34.37 -18.96 3.10
CA GLN A 71 33.90 -17.86 2.26
C GLN A 71 34.39 -18.06 0.83
N GLN A 72 33.48 -17.88 -0.13
CA GLN A 72 33.80 -17.41 -1.47
C GLN A 72 32.76 -16.33 -1.81
N PRO A 73 33.16 -15.15 -2.32
CA PRO A 73 32.22 -14.09 -2.64
C PRO A 73 31.53 -14.44 -3.96
N SER A 74 30.32 -14.99 -3.88
CA SER A 74 29.44 -15.11 -5.04
C SER A 74 28.81 -13.75 -5.32
N THR A 75 29.04 -13.28 -6.54
CA THR A 75 28.41 -12.12 -7.16
C THR A 75 26.90 -12.12 -6.85
N ILE A 76 26.42 -11.11 -6.11
CA ILE A 76 25.02 -10.96 -5.74
C ILE A 76 24.22 -10.73 -7.04
N GLN A 77 23.65 -11.79 -7.59
CA GLN A 77 22.53 -11.68 -8.51
C GLN A 77 21.34 -11.21 -7.70
N PHE A 78 20.88 -9.97 -7.91
CA PHE A 78 19.63 -9.49 -7.34
C PHE A 78 18.48 -10.30 -7.93
N ASN A 79 18.13 -11.38 -7.25
CA ASN A 79 16.92 -12.13 -7.53
C ASN A 79 15.74 -11.15 -7.37
N HIS A 80 15.01 -10.89 -8.45
CA HIS A 80 13.85 -9.97 -8.54
C HIS A 80 12.68 -10.33 -7.60
N THR A 81 12.84 -11.32 -6.72
CA THR A 81 11.76 -12.06 -6.05
C THR A 81 11.06 -11.30 -4.92
N TYR A 82 11.62 -10.17 -4.44
CA TYR A 82 11.04 -9.40 -3.34
C TYR A 82 11.09 -7.90 -3.63
N GLN A 83 10.30 -7.45 -4.61
CA GLN A 83 10.03 -6.03 -4.79
C GLN A 83 8.84 -5.61 -3.90
N PRO A 84 8.95 -4.47 -3.19
CA PRO A 84 7.81 -3.94 -2.46
C PRO A 84 6.72 -3.49 -3.45
N ILE A 85 5.47 -3.65 -3.03
CA ILE A 85 4.28 -3.17 -3.76
C ILE A 85 3.81 -1.81 -3.27
N GLY A 86 4.35 -1.34 -2.14
CA GLY A 86 4.06 -0.04 -1.58
C GLY A 86 4.95 0.29 -0.38
N PHE A 87 4.68 1.43 0.23
CA PHE A 87 5.46 1.98 1.33
C PHE A 87 4.54 2.58 2.39
N LEU A 88 4.70 2.14 3.63
CA LEU A 88 3.85 2.48 4.75
C LEU A 88 4.49 3.59 5.58
N ARG A 89 3.70 4.59 5.97
CA ARG A 89 4.12 5.58 6.97
C ARG A 89 4.10 4.94 8.37
N PRO A 90 4.93 5.41 9.32
CA PRO A 90 4.97 4.87 10.68
C PRO A 90 3.59 4.70 11.37
N PRO A 91 2.64 5.68 11.29
CA PRO A 91 1.31 5.50 11.89
C PRO A 91 0.50 4.34 11.29
N ILE A 92 0.72 4.02 10.02
CA ILE A 92 0.08 2.89 9.36
C ILE A 92 0.68 1.59 9.88
N VAL A 93 2.01 1.53 10.02
CA VAL A 93 2.70 0.36 10.56
C VAL A 93 2.26 0.08 12.00
N GLU A 94 2.16 1.11 12.84
CA GLU A 94 1.61 1.03 14.20
C GLU A 94 0.20 0.43 14.20
N ALA A 95 -0.67 0.90 13.31
CA ALA A 95 -2.03 0.38 13.19
C ALA A 95 -2.07 -1.10 12.73
N LEU A 96 -1.11 -1.54 11.91
CA LEU A 96 -0.96 -2.97 11.56
C LEU A 96 -0.47 -3.82 12.74
N VAL A 97 0.45 -3.27 13.55
CA VAL A 97 0.90 -3.91 14.80
C VAL A 97 -0.29 -4.07 15.76
N GLN A 98 -1.10 -3.01 15.93
CA GLN A 98 -2.30 -3.02 16.77
C GLN A 98 -3.35 -4.01 16.26
N ASP A 99 -3.59 -4.09 14.94
CA ASP A 99 -4.49 -5.09 14.35
C ASP A 99 -4.03 -6.51 14.68
N ASN A 100 -2.73 -6.80 14.55
CA ASN A 100 -2.18 -8.10 14.94
C ASN A 100 -2.32 -8.39 16.45
N GLN A 101 -2.15 -7.39 17.32
CA GLN A 101 -2.37 -7.54 18.76
C GLN A 101 -3.84 -7.84 19.07
N HIS A 102 -4.76 -7.12 18.44
CA HIS A 102 -6.20 -7.34 18.58
C HIS A 102 -6.63 -8.72 18.10
N MET A 103 -6.17 -9.15 16.92
CA MET A 103 -6.47 -10.48 16.37
C MET A 103 -6.04 -11.60 17.33
N LYS A 104 -4.91 -11.44 18.02
CA LYS A 104 -4.45 -12.39 19.05
C LYS A 104 -5.34 -12.38 20.29
N GLN A 105 -5.76 -11.21 20.76
CA GLN A 105 -6.66 -11.10 21.93
C GLN A 105 -7.97 -11.84 21.69
N ILE A 106 -8.50 -11.78 20.47
CA ILE A 106 -9.72 -12.52 20.07
C ILE A 106 -9.43 -13.94 19.56
N GLN A 107 -8.23 -14.46 19.79
CA GLN A 107 -7.77 -15.81 19.43
C GLN A 107 -7.93 -16.16 17.94
N LYS A 108 -7.79 -15.17 17.05
CA LYS A 108 -7.79 -15.36 15.59
C LYS A 108 -6.37 -15.27 15.03
N GLN A 109 -6.22 -15.76 13.79
CA GLN A 109 -4.95 -15.66 13.06
C GLN A 109 -4.63 -14.19 12.74
N THR A 110 -3.36 -13.81 12.91
CA THR A 110 -2.86 -12.50 12.49
C THR A 110 -2.90 -12.34 10.98
N CYS A 111 -2.94 -11.10 10.49
CA CYS A 111 -2.99 -10.82 9.06
C CYS A 111 -1.64 -10.36 8.50
N TRP A 112 -0.77 -9.81 9.37
CA TRP A 112 0.45 -9.14 8.95
C TRP A 112 1.69 -9.87 9.44
N LYS A 113 2.61 -10.18 8.53
CA LYS A 113 3.94 -10.64 8.87
C LYS A 113 4.85 -9.43 9.07
N LEU A 114 5.38 -9.28 10.27
CA LEU A 114 6.13 -8.11 10.72
C LEU A 114 7.58 -8.48 11.06
N PHE A 115 8.55 -7.81 10.42
CA PHE A 115 9.99 -8.03 10.64
C PHE A 115 10.63 -6.86 11.34
N TYR A 116 11.49 -7.15 12.32
CA TYR A 116 12.16 -6.17 13.17
C TYR A 116 13.67 -6.34 13.07
N LEU A 117 14.40 -5.26 13.36
CA LEU A 117 15.85 -5.32 13.51
C LEU A 117 16.22 -6.04 14.81
N GLU A 118 17.16 -6.97 14.73
CA GLU A 118 17.70 -7.65 15.91
C GLU A 118 18.25 -6.62 16.91
N ASN A 119 17.87 -6.75 18.19
CA ASN A 119 18.33 -5.92 19.32
C ASN A 119 17.69 -4.53 19.47
N GLU A 120 16.59 -4.22 18.79
CA GLU A 120 15.81 -2.99 19.01
C GLU A 120 14.42 -3.30 19.59
N GLU A 121 14.34 -3.54 20.90
CA GLU A 121 13.05 -3.68 21.60
C GLU A 121 12.24 -2.38 21.53
N GLY A 122 10.94 -2.50 21.22
CA GLY A 122 10.05 -1.36 21.06
C GLY A 122 10.14 -0.62 19.72
N SER A 123 10.97 -1.09 18.78
CA SER A 123 11.03 -0.54 17.42
C SER A 123 9.80 -0.89 16.57
N LEU A 124 9.56 -0.09 15.53
CA LEU A 124 8.58 -0.44 14.50
C LEU A 124 9.15 -1.49 13.53
N PRO A 125 8.27 -2.34 12.96
CA PRO A 125 8.64 -3.23 11.88
C PRO A 125 9.34 -2.48 10.73
N VAL A 126 10.45 -3.02 10.24
CA VAL A 126 11.20 -2.48 9.09
C VAL A 126 10.80 -3.11 7.76
N LYS A 127 10.03 -4.20 7.79
CA LYS A 127 9.37 -4.80 6.62
C LYS A 127 8.03 -5.40 7.01
N VAL A 128 7.05 -5.29 6.13
CA VAL A 128 5.69 -5.84 6.32
C VAL A 128 5.27 -6.66 5.10
N SER A 129 4.60 -7.79 5.32
CA SER A 129 3.84 -8.48 4.27
C SER A 129 2.53 -9.04 4.80
N PHE A 130 1.70 -9.60 3.92
CA PHE A 130 0.61 -10.48 4.35
C PHE A 130 1.17 -11.77 4.99
N GLU A 131 0.40 -12.37 5.88
CA GLU A 131 0.70 -13.68 6.47
C GLU A 131 0.65 -14.83 5.46
N ASP A 132 1.37 -15.91 5.78
CA ASP A 132 1.52 -17.05 4.87
C ASP A 132 0.19 -17.74 4.56
N TRP A 133 -0.71 -17.85 5.55
CA TRP A 133 -2.02 -18.48 5.35
C TRP A 133 -2.91 -17.70 4.36
N ILE A 134 -2.74 -16.38 4.27
CA ILE A 134 -3.43 -15.53 3.28
C ILE A 134 -2.79 -15.75 1.90
N ASN A 135 -1.46 -15.77 1.85
CA ASN A 135 -0.71 -15.91 0.61
C ASN A 135 -0.78 -17.31 0.00
N GLN A 136 -1.06 -18.34 0.81
CA GLN A 136 -1.13 -19.74 0.40
C GLN A 136 -2.56 -20.26 0.30
N SER A 137 -3.58 -19.44 0.57
CA SER A 137 -4.96 -19.86 0.37
C SER A 137 -5.25 -20.09 -1.11
N GLU A 138 -6.19 -20.98 -1.40
CA GLU A 138 -6.64 -21.28 -2.77
C GLU A 138 -7.07 -20.01 -3.51
N ASP A 139 -7.85 -19.16 -2.83
CA ASP A 139 -8.24 -17.83 -3.32
C ASP A 139 -7.50 -16.71 -2.58
N TRP A 140 -6.17 -16.66 -2.78
CA TRP A 140 -5.30 -15.66 -2.16
C TRP A 140 -5.66 -14.22 -2.54
N LEU A 141 -6.28 -14.00 -3.72
CA LEU A 141 -6.66 -12.67 -4.17
C LEU A 141 -7.81 -12.14 -3.32
N GLU A 142 -8.86 -12.94 -3.17
CA GLU A 142 -9.98 -12.56 -2.31
C GLU A 142 -9.60 -12.59 -0.83
N ALA A 143 -8.74 -13.51 -0.40
CA ALA A 143 -8.25 -13.53 0.98
C ALA A 143 -7.52 -12.23 1.36
N ARG A 144 -6.61 -11.74 0.52
CA ARG A 144 -5.92 -10.45 0.73
C ARG A 144 -6.91 -9.29 0.73
N SER A 145 -7.77 -9.23 -0.28
CA SER A 145 -8.77 -8.16 -0.44
C SER A 145 -9.69 -8.08 0.77
N LYS A 146 -10.19 -9.23 1.25
CA LYS A 146 -11.06 -9.32 2.42
C LYS A 146 -10.39 -8.88 3.72
N GLN A 147 -9.15 -9.29 3.98
CA GLN A 147 -8.45 -8.87 5.20
C GLN A 147 -8.12 -7.39 5.19
N LEU A 148 -7.75 -6.85 4.03
CA LEU A 148 -7.48 -5.43 3.85
C LEU A 148 -8.77 -4.61 4.01
N GLN A 149 -9.88 -5.06 3.40
CA GLN A 149 -11.18 -4.41 3.53
C GLN A 149 -11.69 -4.42 4.98
N ARG A 150 -11.54 -5.54 5.71
CA ARG A 150 -11.85 -5.64 7.14
C ARG A 150 -11.10 -4.56 7.92
N LEU A 151 -9.79 -4.48 7.73
CA LEU A 151 -8.93 -3.54 8.43
C LEU A 151 -9.34 -2.09 8.17
N ILE A 152 -9.45 -1.71 6.89
CA ILE A 152 -9.71 -0.32 6.50
C ILE A 152 -11.12 0.12 6.91
N ARG A 153 -12.12 -0.77 6.80
CA ARG A 153 -13.46 -0.49 7.33
C ARG A 153 -13.42 -0.26 8.83
N GLY A 154 -12.71 -1.13 9.57
CA GLY A 154 -12.50 -0.95 11.00
C GLY A 154 -11.84 0.38 11.33
N TRP A 155 -10.80 0.79 10.60
CA TRP A 155 -10.17 2.11 10.78
C TRP A 155 -11.14 3.25 10.57
N LYS A 156 -11.92 3.23 9.48
CA LYS A 156 -12.93 4.25 9.18
C LYS A 156 -13.99 4.34 10.29
N GLU A 157 -14.53 3.20 10.71
CA GLU A 157 -15.58 3.11 11.74
C GLU A 157 -15.09 3.62 13.11
N ASN A 158 -13.80 3.44 13.41
CA ASN A 158 -13.16 3.94 14.62
C ASN A 158 -12.59 5.37 14.47
N GLY A 159 -12.83 6.06 13.35
CA GLY A 159 -12.38 7.43 13.14
C GLY A 159 -10.87 7.59 12.91
N LEU A 160 -10.18 6.54 12.48
CA LEU A 160 -8.76 6.59 12.13
C LEU A 160 -8.57 7.02 10.67
N PHE A 161 -7.50 7.78 10.39
CA PHE A 161 -7.09 8.20 9.04
C PHE A 161 -8.21 8.89 8.23
N LEU A 162 -9.05 9.70 8.90
CA LEU A 162 -10.22 10.36 8.29
C LEU A 162 -9.84 11.36 7.20
N ASP A 163 -8.61 11.89 7.21
CA ASP A 163 -8.08 12.73 6.14
C ASP A 163 -8.15 12.03 4.77
N GLN A 164 -8.03 10.70 4.74
CA GLN A 164 -8.23 9.88 3.55
C GLN A 164 -9.59 9.17 3.56
N LEU A 165 -9.93 8.47 4.65
CA LEU A 165 -11.06 7.53 4.72
C LEU A 165 -12.44 8.20 4.79
N ALA A 166 -12.52 9.51 5.07
CA ALA A 166 -13.76 10.27 4.92
C ALA A 166 -14.20 10.35 3.45
N GLY A 167 -13.25 10.24 2.51
CA GLY A 167 -13.50 10.22 1.06
C GLY A 167 -13.93 8.86 0.50
N TRP A 168 -14.56 8.01 1.31
CA TRP A 168 -15.03 6.67 0.91
C TRP A 168 -16.03 6.74 -0.25
N ARG A 169 -15.83 5.92 -1.28
CA ARG A 169 -16.60 5.97 -2.54
C ARG A 169 -17.29 4.66 -2.91
N ASN A 170 -17.01 3.57 -2.19
CA ASN A 170 -17.41 2.22 -2.61
C ASN A 170 -16.86 1.91 -4.01
N GLU A 171 -15.61 2.30 -4.23
CA GLU A 171 -14.91 2.19 -5.51
C GLU A 171 -13.57 1.53 -5.21
N GLU A 172 -13.38 0.31 -5.68
CA GLU A 172 -12.16 -0.44 -5.44
C GLU A 172 -11.16 -0.24 -6.58
N TYR A 173 -9.89 -0.12 -6.25
CA TYR A 173 -8.77 -0.13 -7.21
C TYR A 173 -8.05 -1.46 -7.19
N SER A 174 -7.54 -1.83 -8.37
CA SER A 174 -6.67 -2.99 -8.57
C SER A 174 -5.24 -2.66 -8.16
N VAL A 175 -4.69 -3.43 -7.22
CA VAL A 175 -3.25 -3.40 -6.91
C VAL A 175 -2.57 -4.60 -7.53
N TYR A 176 -1.52 -4.36 -8.30
CA TYR A 176 -0.80 -5.40 -9.00
C TYR A 176 0.52 -5.74 -8.30
N GLY A 177 0.88 -7.02 -8.35
CA GLY A 177 2.16 -7.49 -7.81
C GLY A 177 3.35 -7.16 -8.71
N PRO A 178 4.58 -7.47 -8.24
CA PRO A 178 5.77 -7.42 -9.06
C PRO A 178 5.61 -8.23 -10.35
N LYS A 179 6.28 -7.80 -11.41
CA LYS A 179 6.28 -8.53 -12.69
C LYS A 179 6.85 -9.93 -12.49
N ASP A 180 6.17 -10.93 -13.03
CA ASP A 180 6.69 -12.29 -13.05
C ASP A 180 7.68 -12.50 -14.21
N GLN A 181 8.11 -13.75 -14.41
CA GLN A 181 9.06 -14.11 -15.47
C GLN A 181 8.55 -13.75 -16.88
N THR A 182 7.23 -13.64 -17.07
CA THR A 182 6.59 -13.24 -18.33
C THR A 182 6.53 -11.73 -18.52
N GLN A 183 7.10 -10.94 -17.60
CA GLN A 183 7.03 -9.48 -17.56
C GLN A 183 5.62 -8.90 -17.38
N CYS A 184 4.66 -9.75 -17.02
CA CYS A 184 3.30 -9.37 -16.69
C CYS A 184 3.11 -9.28 -15.18
N SER A 185 2.41 -8.24 -14.73
CA SER A 185 1.99 -8.11 -13.33
C SER A 185 0.62 -8.75 -13.14
N LYS A 186 0.46 -9.55 -12.07
CA LYS A 186 -0.82 -10.16 -11.71
C LYS A 186 -1.56 -9.28 -10.71
N LEU A 187 -2.90 -9.26 -10.82
CA LEU A 187 -3.75 -8.63 -9.82
C LEU A 187 -3.49 -9.27 -8.47
N ALA A 188 -3.08 -8.48 -7.48
CA ALA A 188 -2.65 -8.99 -6.19
C ALA A 188 -3.75 -8.93 -5.13
N PHE A 189 -4.53 -7.84 -5.12
CA PHE A 189 -5.72 -7.63 -4.31
C PHE A 189 -6.46 -6.37 -4.79
N ARG A 190 -7.67 -6.17 -4.27
CA ARG A 190 -8.47 -4.95 -4.42
C ARG A 190 -8.46 -4.15 -3.13
N ILE A 191 -8.49 -2.83 -3.25
CA ILE A 191 -8.50 -1.91 -2.12
C ILE A 191 -9.44 -0.74 -2.42
N GLU A 192 -10.20 -0.28 -1.42
CA GLU A 192 -10.99 0.95 -1.54
C GLU A 192 -10.10 2.14 -1.96
N ARG A 193 -10.56 2.90 -2.97
CA ARG A 193 -9.86 4.04 -3.56
C ARG A 193 -9.35 5.04 -2.53
N SER A 194 -10.15 5.34 -1.51
CA SER A 194 -9.77 6.27 -0.44
C SER A 194 -8.58 5.78 0.39
N ALA A 195 -8.32 4.48 0.44
CA ALA A 195 -7.26 3.89 1.25
C ALA A 195 -5.94 3.66 0.51
N VAL A 196 -5.90 3.80 -0.82
CA VAL A 196 -4.70 3.59 -1.65
C VAL A 196 -3.48 4.35 -1.10
N GLY A 197 -3.66 5.64 -0.77
CA GLY A 197 -2.60 6.50 -0.25
C GLY A 197 -2.12 6.16 1.16
N LEU A 198 -2.86 5.34 1.92
CA LEU A 198 -2.43 4.85 3.23
C LEU A 198 -1.39 3.73 3.09
N PHE A 199 -1.52 2.89 2.07
CA PHE A 199 -0.62 1.75 1.84
C PHE A 199 0.55 2.08 0.90
N GLY A 200 0.54 3.29 0.31
CA GLY A 200 1.57 3.73 -0.63
C GLY A 200 1.71 2.82 -1.84
N VAL A 201 0.62 2.15 -2.22
CA VAL A 201 0.56 1.24 -3.37
C VAL A 201 0.27 2.02 -4.65
N LEU A 202 0.65 1.44 -5.79
CA LEU A 202 0.36 2.04 -7.08
C LEU A 202 -1.13 1.96 -7.41
N SER A 203 -1.67 3.07 -7.89
CA SER A 203 -2.98 3.16 -8.53
C SER A 203 -2.86 3.73 -9.93
N PHE A 204 -3.81 3.38 -10.80
CA PHE A 204 -3.79 3.79 -12.20
C PHE A 204 -4.96 4.72 -12.49
N GLY A 205 -4.74 5.62 -13.45
CA GLY A 205 -5.76 6.53 -13.94
C GLY A 205 -5.57 6.85 -15.40
N VAL A 206 -6.60 7.44 -15.99
CA VAL A 206 -6.65 7.85 -17.39
C VAL A 206 -6.83 9.35 -17.46
N HIS A 207 -6.17 9.96 -18.44
CA HIS A 207 -6.27 11.38 -18.74
C HIS A 207 -6.43 11.54 -20.25
N LEU A 208 -7.54 12.13 -20.67
CA LEU A 208 -7.85 12.45 -22.06
C LEU A 208 -7.68 13.96 -22.27
N THR A 209 -6.97 14.33 -23.33
CA THR A 209 -6.88 15.71 -23.79
C THR A 209 -7.52 15.84 -25.16
N ALA A 210 -8.60 16.61 -25.25
CA ALA A 210 -9.27 16.92 -26.52
C ALA A 210 -8.81 18.28 -27.04
N TYR A 211 -8.64 18.36 -28.36
CA TYR A 211 -8.29 19.60 -29.04
C TYR A 211 -8.91 19.66 -30.44
N ILE A 212 -9.01 20.88 -30.98
CA ILE A 212 -9.29 21.12 -32.39
C ILE A 212 -8.14 21.89 -33.03
N LYS A 213 -7.97 21.74 -34.34
CA LYS A 213 -7.02 22.52 -35.13
C LYS A 213 -7.79 23.46 -36.05
N LYS A 214 -7.62 24.77 -35.88
CA LYS A 214 -8.23 25.80 -36.72
C LYS A 214 -7.17 26.80 -37.16
N GLU A 215 -7.10 27.07 -38.47
CA GLU A 215 -6.17 28.06 -39.05
C GLU A 215 -4.71 27.83 -38.62
N GLY A 216 -4.27 26.57 -38.58
CA GLY A 216 -2.91 26.20 -38.15
C GLY A 216 -2.68 26.19 -36.63
N ASN A 217 -3.62 26.70 -35.82
CA ASN A 217 -3.52 26.77 -34.37
C ASN A 217 -4.29 25.65 -33.66
N PHE A 218 -3.79 25.22 -32.50
CA PHE A 218 -4.44 24.23 -31.62
C PHE A 218 -5.24 24.91 -30.51
N PHE A 219 -6.47 24.44 -30.29
CA PHE A 219 -7.33 24.88 -29.20
C PHE A 219 -7.71 23.67 -28.35
N PHE A 220 -7.43 23.73 -27.05
CA PHE A 220 -7.62 22.64 -26.10
C PHE A 220 -8.89 22.84 -25.28
N TRP A 221 -9.61 21.74 -25.02
CA TRP A 221 -10.73 21.75 -24.09
C TRP A 221 -10.23 21.53 -22.66
N VAL A 222 -10.20 22.62 -21.88
CA VAL A 222 -9.73 22.63 -20.48
C VAL A 222 -10.92 22.92 -19.55
N PRO A 223 -11.58 21.88 -19.01
CA PRO A 223 -12.70 22.07 -18.10
C PRO A 223 -12.26 22.60 -16.74
N ARG A 224 -13.22 23.17 -16.02
CA ARG A 224 -13.08 23.51 -14.60
C ARG A 224 -13.88 22.49 -13.78
N ARG A 225 -13.22 21.86 -12.80
CA ARG A 225 -13.85 20.89 -11.90
C ARG A 225 -15.00 21.55 -11.13
N SER A 226 -16.08 20.79 -10.89
CA SER A 226 -17.15 21.24 -10.01
C SER A 226 -16.62 21.66 -8.63
N ALA A 227 -17.22 22.70 -8.05
CA ALA A 227 -16.91 23.15 -6.69
C ALA A 227 -17.23 22.08 -5.62
N THR A 228 -18.10 21.11 -5.94
CA THR A 228 -18.49 20.02 -5.03
C THR A 228 -17.57 18.81 -5.08
N LYS A 229 -16.54 18.79 -5.94
CA LYS A 229 -15.59 17.66 -5.98
C LYS A 229 -14.79 17.61 -4.68
N ALA A 230 -14.75 16.41 -4.07
CA ALA A 230 -14.01 16.16 -2.82
C ALA A 230 -12.51 16.50 -2.93
N THR A 231 -11.91 16.33 -4.11
CA THR A 231 -10.51 16.68 -4.37
C THR A 231 -10.42 17.78 -5.43
N TRP A 232 -9.62 18.80 -5.14
CA TRP A 232 -9.29 19.91 -6.05
C TRP A 232 -10.54 20.62 -6.63
N PRO A 233 -11.47 21.10 -5.80
CA PRO A 233 -12.66 21.79 -6.28
C PRO A 233 -12.29 23.05 -7.08
N SER A 234 -13.04 23.32 -8.15
CA SER A 234 -12.91 24.52 -8.98
C SER A 234 -11.56 24.71 -9.70
N LYS A 235 -10.66 23.72 -9.66
CA LYS A 235 -9.39 23.71 -10.41
C LYS A 235 -9.61 23.34 -11.88
N LEU A 236 -8.67 23.74 -12.73
CA LEU A 236 -8.64 23.27 -14.13
C LEU A 236 -8.18 21.81 -14.17
N ASP A 237 -8.64 21.08 -15.18
CA ASP A 237 -8.34 19.64 -15.34
C ASP A 237 -8.11 19.28 -16.81
N ASN A 238 -7.75 18.03 -17.08
CA ASN A 238 -7.83 17.45 -18.41
C ASN A 238 -9.29 17.34 -18.88
N THR A 239 -9.51 17.20 -20.19
CA THR A 239 -10.87 17.12 -20.77
C THR A 239 -11.71 16.04 -20.11
N VAL A 240 -11.12 14.85 -19.92
CA VAL A 240 -11.66 13.79 -19.07
C VAL A 240 -10.52 13.21 -18.26
N ALA A 241 -10.72 13.01 -16.96
CA ALA A 241 -9.76 12.33 -16.10
C ALA A 241 -10.47 11.53 -15.01
N GLY A 242 -9.90 10.38 -14.66
CA GLY A 242 -10.43 9.49 -13.65
C GLY A 242 -9.41 8.42 -13.27
N GLY A 243 -9.55 7.85 -12.08
CA GLY A 243 -8.80 6.63 -11.76
C GLY A 243 -9.54 5.41 -12.32
N ILE A 244 -8.81 4.36 -12.62
CA ILE A 244 -9.35 3.13 -13.20
C ILE A 244 -9.86 2.25 -12.06
N SER A 245 -11.17 1.99 -12.04
CA SER A 245 -11.76 1.09 -11.05
C SER A 245 -11.33 -0.34 -11.33
N SER A 246 -11.29 -1.17 -10.29
CA SER A 246 -11.01 -2.59 -10.43
C SER A 246 -12.03 -3.25 -11.37
N GLY A 247 -11.53 -3.91 -12.41
CA GLY A 247 -12.35 -4.58 -13.42
C GLY A 247 -12.67 -3.72 -14.63
N GLU A 248 -12.38 -2.42 -14.59
CA GLU A 248 -12.50 -1.54 -15.75
C GLU A 248 -11.22 -1.52 -16.58
N THR A 249 -11.40 -1.35 -17.88
CA THR A 249 -10.35 -0.97 -18.81
C THR A 249 -10.18 0.55 -18.85
N ALA A 250 -9.02 1.01 -19.33
CA ALA A 250 -8.78 2.44 -19.54
C ALA A 250 -9.85 3.11 -20.42
N PHE A 251 -10.35 2.39 -21.43
CA PHE A 251 -11.37 2.93 -22.35
C PHE A 251 -12.75 3.05 -21.69
N GLU A 252 -13.15 2.07 -20.88
CA GLU A 252 -14.39 2.14 -20.10
C GLU A 252 -14.34 3.31 -19.11
N THR A 253 -13.23 3.48 -18.38
CA THR A 253 -13.06 4.62 -17.46
C THR A 253 -13.17 5.97 -18.19
N ILE A 254 -12.59 6.10 -19.39
CA ILE A 254 -12.74 7.32 -20.20
C ILE A 254 -14.20 7.53 -20.62
N SER A 255 -14.87 6.47 -21.08
CA SER A 255 -16.25 6.53 -21.56
C SER A 255 -17.22 6.94 -20.45
N THR A 256 -17.05 6.38 -19.24
CA THR A 256 -17.82 6.78 -18.05
C THR A 256 -17.53 8.23 -17.67
N GLY A 257 -16.27 8.65 -17.75
CA GLY A 257 -15.87 10.03 -17.47
C GLY A 257 -16.53 11.06 -18.40
N MET A 258 -16.66 10.74 -19.70
CA MET A 258 -17.34 11.59 -20.68
C MET A 258 -18.81 11.85 -20.36
N GLY A 259 -19.53 10.89 -19.76
CA GLY A 259 -20.93 11.03 -19.39
C GLY A 259 -21.20 11.93 -18.17
N THR A 260 -20.14 12.35 -17.46
CA THR A 260 -20.22 13.13 -16.21
C THR A 260 -19.59 14.52 -16.30
N ALA A 261 -19.00 14.87 -17.44
CA ALA A 261 -18.25 16.11 -17.69
C ALA A 261 -19.14 17.25 -18.19
#